data_AF-A0A935ZXB9-F1
#
_entry.id   AF-A0A935ZXB9-F1
#
_cell.length_a   1.000
_cell.length_b   1.000
_cell.length_c   1.000
_cell.angle_alpha   90.00
_cell.angle_beta   90.00
_cell.angle_gamma   90.00
#
_symmetry.space_group_name_H-M   'P 1'
#
loop_
_entity.id
_entity.type
_entity.pdbx_description
1 polymer ?
#
loop_
_entity_poly.entity_id
_entity_poly.type
_entity_poly.pdbx_seq_one_letter_code
_entity_poly.pdbx_strand_id
1 'polypeptide(L)'
;MSEKQQITLKTRVYIDGYNLFYGLLKGTPYRWINPLFLVEQVLRGILIPGQYKPELTPVAVKYFTAAILERFARSSDSVTTQSDYWRALSAHLGTRLQIIRGRYEARPARAHLCVPGRPARLTDLVDIWKLEEKQTDVQLAAHALSDVLVDGVEHAVFVTNDTDFAPLFEMIKSTSSARIGLIVPSSGSERRAVNQELAVRADWVRSSISEQDLLAAQLPWSVRLPAGDYAIKPLSWYPRPDLLSPILAEAKRVKRNLSSAWRWLHEPSPYFDQQAPIALCNSETDVQKLHEYMSKYARDFKL
;
A
#
# COMPACT_ATOMS: atom_id res chain seq x y z
N MET A 1 -21.95 3.72 37.00
CA MET A 1 -20.57 3.80 36.48
C MET A 1 -20.54 4.93 35.47
N SER A 2 -19.82 6.01 35.77
CA SER A 2 -19.72 7.17 34.88
C SER A 2 -18.93 6.75 33.63
N GLU A 3 -19.56 6.79 32.45
CA GLU A 3 -18.84 6.77 31.17
C GLU A 3 -17.88 7.96 31.18
N LYS A 4 -16.59 7.68 31.37
CA LYS A 4 -15.55 8.70 31.29
C LYS A 4 -15.55 9.25 29.86
N GLN A 5 -15.89 10.52 29.72
CA GLN A 5 -16.05 11.19 28.44
C GLN A 5 -14.71 11.25 27.70
N GLN A 6 -14.62 10.51 26.58
CA GLN A 6 -13.40 10.43 25.78
C GLN A 6 -13.27 11.66 24.89
N ILE A 7 -12.13 12.35 24.95
CA ILE A 7 -11.82 13.55 24.17
C ILE A 7 -11.47 13.13 22.74
N THR A 8 -12.09 13.78 21.76
CA THR A 8 -11.83 13.48 20.35
C THR A 8 -10.67 14.31 19.82
N LEU A 9 -9.77 13.72 19.04
CA LEU A 9 -8.64 14.40 18.38
C LEU A 9 -8.83 14.42 16.86
N LYS A 10 -8.77 15.62 16.27
CA LYS A 10 -8.73 15.79 14.81
C LYS A 10 -7.47 15.13 14.25
N THR A 11 -7.66 13.99 13.60
CA THR A 11 -6.59 13.08 13.18
C THR A 11 -6.39 13.13 11.67
N ARG A 12 -5.13 13.26 11.23
CA ARG A 12 -4.74 13.11 9.83
C ARG A 12 -3.55 12.17 9.70
N VAL A 13 -3.59 11.35 8.65
CA VAL A 13 -2.57 10.35 8.38
C VAL A 13 -1.70 10.76 7.20
N TYR A 14 -0.39 10.67 7.36
CA TYR A 14 0.64 10.94 6.36
C TYR A 14 1.34 9.63 6.03
N ILE A 15 1.20 9.17 4.79
CA ILE A 15 1.74 7.89 4.33
C ILE A 15 2.91 8.14 3.41
N ASP A 16 4.09 7.69 3.81
CA ASP A 16 5.25 7.56 2.95
C ASP A 16 5.08 6.31 2.08
N GLY A 17 4.70 6.52 0.82
CA GLY A 17 4.42 5.45 -0.14
C GLY A 17 5.66 4.62 -0.48
N TYR A 18 6.86 5.20 -0.43
CA TYR A 18 8.10 4.47 -0.69
C TYR A 18 8.43 3.55 0.49
N ASN A 19 8.38 4.08 1.71
CA ASN A 19 8.62 3.31 2.92
C ASN A 19 7.56 2.20 3.10
N LEU A 20 6.29 2.50 2.82
CA LEU A 20 5.22 1.50 2.78
C LEU A 20 5.47 0.41 1.74
N PHE A 21 5.79 0.78 0.50
CA PHE A 21 5.99 -0.19 -0.56
C PHE A 21 7.19 -1.10 -0.26
N TYR A 22 8.37 -0.53 -0.01
CA TYR A 22 9.59 -1.33 0.21
C TYR A 22 9.63 -2.01 1.58
N GLY A 23 8.91 -1.50 2.57
CA GLY A 23 8.84 -2.09 3.92
C GLY A 23 7.85 -3.23 4.07
N LEU A 24 6.74 -3.19 3.31
CA LEU A 24 5.61 -4.07 3.58
C LEU A 24 4.98 -4.72 2.34
N LEU A 25 4.93 -4.01 1.21
CA LEU A 25 4.16 -4.47 0.03
C LEU A 25 5.02 -5.13 -1.05
N LYS A 26 6.31 -4.82 -1.12
CA LYS A 26 7.20 -5.31 -2.16
C LYS A 26 7.41 -6.82 -2.01
N GLY A 27 7.14 -7.55 -3.08
CA GLY A 27 7.24 -9.02 -3.09
C GLY A 27 6.04 -9.71 -2.46
N THR A 28 4.98 -8.98 -2.08
CA THR A 28 3.74 -9.54 -1.55
C THR A 28 2.57 -9.35 -2.53
N PRO A 29 1.48 -10.14 -2.39
CA PRO A 29 0.26 -9.97 -3.19
C PRO A 29 -0.65 -8.83 -2.67
N TYR A 30 -0.25 -8.11 -1.63
CA TYR A 30 -1.07 -7.11 -0.93
C TYR A 30 -0.98 -5.71 -1.52
N ARG A 31 -0.40 -5.54 -2.71
CA ARG A 31 -0.18 -4.24 -3.36
C ARG A 31 -1.48 -3.48 -3.68
N TRP A 32 -2.62 -4.18 -3.83
CA TRP A 32 -3.93 -3.59 -4.10
C TRP A 32 -4.63 -3.11 -2.81
N ILE A 33 -3.89 -2.38 -1.97
CA ILE A 33 -4.30 -2.01 -0.61
C ILE A 33 -5.18 -0.75 -0.60
N ASN A 34 -6.18 -0.71 0.28
CA ASN A 34 -6.90 0.49 0.70
C ASN A 34 -6.16 1.09 1.91
N PRO A 35 -5.33 2.14 1.72
CA PRO A 35 -4.52 2.70 2.79
C PRO A 35 -5.36 3.33 3.90
N LEU A 36 -6.53 3.90 3.57
CA LEU A 36 -7.43 4.47 4.56
C LEU A 36 -7.98 3.39 5.49
N PHE A 37 -8.52 2.32 4.91
CA PHE A 37 -9.06 1.23 5.70
C PHE A 37 -7.97 0.57 6.54
N LEU A 38 -6.77 0.38 5.99
CA LEU A 38 -5.62 -0.16 6.72
C LEU A 38 -5.33 0.65 7.99
N VAL A 39 -5.22 1.98 7.87
CA VAL A 39 -4.93 2.82 9.04
C VAL A 39 -6.12 2.93 9.99
N GLU A 40 -7.36 2.89 9.51
CA GLU A 40 -8.56 2.83 10.36
C GLU A 40 -8.56 1.56 11.23
N GLN A 41 -8.19 0.40 10.67
CA GLN A 41 -8.06 -0.83 11.45
C GLN A 41 -6.97 -0.70 12.53
N VAL A 42 -5.80 -0.18 12.15
CA VAL A 42 -4.70 0.04 13.10
C VAL A 42 -5.18 0.96 14.22
N LEU A 43 -5.73 2.13 13.91
CA LEU A 43 -6.16 3.13 14.89
C LEU A 43 -7.22 2.63 15.88
N ARG A 44 -8.11 1.72 15.47
CA ARG A 44 -9.08 1.09 16.39
C ARG A 44 -8.43 0.29 17.51
N GLY A 45 -7.25 -0.29 17.24
CA GLY A 45 -6.52 -1.12 18.18
C GLY A 45 -5.52 -0.38 19.06
N ILE A 46 -5.37 0.95 18.91
CA ILE A 46 -4.34 1.72 19.62
C ILE A 46 -4.94 2.48 20.80
N LEU A 47 -4.21 2.44 21.92
CA LEU A 47 -4.46 3.30 23.06
C LEU A 47 -3.60 4.56 22.92
N ILE A 48 -4.24 5.69 22.65
CA ILE A 48 -3.59 6.99 22.71
C ILE A 48 -3.45 7.38 24.18
N PRO A 49 -2.27 7.79 24.68
CA PRO A 49 -2.11 8.19 26.09
C PRO A 49 -3.00 9.40 26.45
N GLY A 50 -3.79 9.24 27.50
CA GLY A 50 -4.90 10.14 27.85
C GLY A 50 -6.23 9.61 27.31
N GLN A 51 -7.37 10.05 27.83
CA GLN A 51 -8.67 9.52 27.41
C GLN A 51 -9.07 10.07 26.03
N TYR A 52 -8.29 9.76 24.99
CA TYR A 52 -8.45 10.29 23.64
C TYR A 52 -8.95 9.24 22.65
N LYS A 53 -9.70 9.68 21.64
CA LYS A 53 -10.03 8.88 20.45
C LYS A 53 -9.72 9.67 19.17
N PRO A 54 -9.21 9.02 18.11
CA PRO A 54 -9.00 9.68 16.84
C PRO A 54 -10.32 9.89 16.10
N GLU A 55 -10.51 11.08 15.53
CA GLU A 55 -11.54 11.36 14.52
C GLU A 55 -10.85 11.84 13.26
N LEU A 56 -10.97 11.07 12.17
CA LEU A 56 -10.31 11.40 10.92
C LEU A 56 -10.91 12.67 10.30
N THR A 57 -10.04 13.62 9.93
CA THR A 57 -10.48 14.83 9.22
C THR A 57 -11.07 14.49 7.83
N PRO A 58 -11.79 15.43 7.16
CA PRO A 58 -12.35 15.19 5.83
C PRO A 58 -11.32 14.69 4.81
N VAL A 59 -10.09 15.24 4.83
CA VAL A 59 -8.93 14.67 4.15
C VAL A 59 -8.17 13.79 5.15
N ALA A 60 -8.60 12.53 5.25
CA ALA A 60 -8.12 11.60 6.25
C ALA A 60 -6.67 11.15 5.99
N VAL A 61 -6.32 10.92 4.74
CA VAL A 61 -5.00 10.41 4.33
C VAL A 61 -4.37 11.35 3.28
N LYS A 62 -3.14 11.77 3.53
CA LYS A 62 -2.22 12.33 2.53
C LYS A 62 -1.18 11.26 2.18
N TYR A 63 -1.21 10.76 0.95
CA TYR A 63 -0.37 9.67 0.46
C TYR A 63 0.72 10.21 -0.47
N PHE A 64 1.97 10.15 -0.03
CA PHE A 64 3.13 10.71 -0.71
C PHE A 64 3.84 9.63 -1.52
N THR A 65 4.07 9.88 -2.81
CA THR A 65 4.61 8.87 -3.73
C THR A 65 5.25 9.52 -4.96
N ALA A 66 5.90 8.73 -5.82
CA ALA A 66 6.45 9.20 -7.09
C ALA A 66 6.08 8.27 -8.25
N ALA A 67 5.87 8.85 -9.44
CA ALA A 67 5.50 8.10 -10.64
C ALA A 67 6.68 7.29 -11.17
N ILE A 68 6.49 5.98 -11.35
CA ILE A 68 7.54 5.06 -11.82
C ILE A 68 8.08 5.54 -13.17
N LEU A 69 9.41 5.59 -13.30
CA LEU A 69 10.07 5.82 -14.58
C LEU A 69 10.06 4.52 -15.39
N GLU A 70 9.38 4.52 -16.52
CA GLU A 70 9.24 3.35 -17.41
C GLU A 70 10.57 2.69 -17.75
N ARG A 71 11.59 3.48 -18.11
CA ARG A 71 12.95 3.00 -18.43
C ARG A 71 13.65 2.25 -17.28
N PHE A 72 13.15 2.35 -16.04
CA PHE A 72 13.65 1.64 -14.85
C PHE A 72 12.60 0.72 -14.23
N ALA A 73 11.47 0.52 -14.89
CA ALA A 73 10.45 -0.42 -14.45
C ALA A 73 11.02 -1.84 -14.46
N ARG A 74 10.78 -2.60 -13.39
CA ARG A 74 11.20 -4.01 -13.29
C ARG A 74 10.32 -4.95 -14.11
N SER A 75 9.09 -4.53 -14.37
CA SER A 75 8.10 -5.28 -15.13
C SER A 75 7.44 -4.34 -16.13
N SER A 76 7.11 -4.86 -17.31
CA SER A 76 6.53 -4.09 -18.42
C SER A 76 5.19 -3.42 -18.08
N ASP A 77 4.50 -3.91 -17.06
CA ASP A 77 3.21 -3.39 -16.59
C ASP A 77 3.33 -2.43 -15.38
N SER A 78 4.54 -2.16 -14.86
CA SER A 78 4.70 -1.41 -13.60
C SER A 78 4.06 -0.02 -13.64
N VAL A 79 4.20 0.71 -14.75
CA VAL A 79 3.63 2.06 -14.92
C VAL A 79 2.10 1.99 -14.99
N THR A 80 1.57 1.07 -15.80
CA THR A 80 0.13 0.87 -15.95
C THR A 80 -0.52 0.45 -14.63
N THR A 81 0.08 -0.51 -13.93
CA THR A 81 -0.45 -1.02 -12.65
C THR A 81 -0.43 0.05 -11.55
N GLN A 82 0.61 0.91 -11.49
CA GLN A 82 0.63 2.05 -10.58
C GLN A 82 -0.47 3.07 -10.94
N SER A 83 -0.63 3.39 -12.22
CA SER A 83 -1.67 4.30 -12.70
C SER A 83 -3.07 3.79 -12.35
N ASP A 84 -3.34 2.51 -12.60
CA ASP A 84 -4.62 1.87 -12.29
C ASP A 84 -4.89 1.84 -10.78
N TYR A 85 -3.86 1.59 -9.97
CA TYR A 85 -3.97 1.66 -8.51
C TYR A 85 -4.32 3.07 -8.02
N TRP A 86 -3.65 4.11 -8.54
CA TRP A 86 -3.97 5.48 -8.18
C TRP A 86 -5.38 5.89 -8.62
N ARG A 87 -5.81 5.48 -9.81
CA ARG A 87 -7.19 5.70 -10.28
C ARG A 87 -8.21 5.00 -9.39
N ALA A 88 -7.96 3.76 -9.01
CA ALA A 88 -8.80 3.00 -8.10
C ALA A 88 -8.88 3.67 -6.72
N LEU A 89 -7.75 4.09 -6.16
CA LEU A 89 -7.70 4.80 -4.89
C LEU A 89 -8.51 6.11 -4.92
N SER A 90 -8.27 6.97 -5.92
CA SER A 90 -8.98 8.24 -6.05
C SER A 90 -10.49 8.04 -6.24
N ALA A 91 -10.90 7.03 -7.00
CA ALA A 91 -12.31 6.73 -7.20
C ALA A 91 -12.98 6.13 -5.95
N HIS A 92 -12.29 5.21 -5.25
CA HIS A 92 -12.84 4.51 -4.10
C HIS A 92 -12.89 5.36 -2.83
N LEU A 93 -11.87 6.20 -2.61
CA LEU A 93 -11.72 6.98 -1.38
C LEU A 93 -12.19 8.43 -1.53
N GLY A 94 -12.35 8.92 -2.76
CA GLY A 94 -12.82 10.28 -3.03
C GLY A 94 -12.00 11.33 -2.28
N THR A 95 -12.68 12.25 -1.61
CA THR A 95 -12.06 13.36 -0.88
C THR A 95 -11.34 12.93 0.40
N ARG A 96 -11.53 11.69 0.87
CA ARG A 96 -10.84 11.17 2.07
C ARG A 96 -9.34 10.92 1.82
N LEU A 97 -8.91 10.85 0.56
CA LEU A 97 -7.53 10.63 0.16
C LEU A 97 -7.02 11.78 -0.73
N GLN A 98 -5.84 12.28 -0.41
CA GLN A 98 -5.06 13.14 -1.30
C GLN A 98 -3.76 12.42 -1.69
N ILE A 99 -3.54 12.19 -2.99
CA ILE A 99 -2.26 11.66 -3.51
C ILE A 99 -1.36 12.84 -3.87
N ILE A 100 -0.19 12.90 -3.25
CA ILE A 100 0.80 13.96 -3.45
C ILE A 100 2.03 13.35 -4.11
N ARG A 101 2.40 13.88 -5.29
CA ARG A 101 3.41 13.27 -6.14
C ARG A 101 4.71 14.05 -6.09
N GLY A 102 5.78 13.39 -5.66
CA GLY A 102 7.15 13.78 -5.98
C GLY A 102 7.52 13.33 -7.38
N ARG A 103 8.82 13.20 -7.62
CA ARG A 103 9.35 12.72 -8.90
C ARG A 103 10.56 11.82 -8.69
N TYR A 104 10.77 10.91 -9.62
CA TYR A 104 12.05 10.23 -9.74
C TYR A 104 12.96 11.00 -10.68
N GLU A 105 14.19 11.23 -10.23
CA GLU A 105 15.28 11.67 -11.08
C GLU A 105 16.21 10.50 -11.31
N ALA A 106 16.62 10.30 -12.56
CA ALA A 106 17.63 9.32 -12.87
C ALA A 106 18.67 9.86 -13.83
N ARG A 107 19.93 9.66 -13.43
CA ARG A 107 21.11 10.17 -14.11
C ARG A 107 22.21 9.10 -14.12
N PRO A 108 23.07 9.08 -15.15
CA PRO A 108 24.33 8.35 -15.06
C PRO A 108 25.15 8.89 -13.89
N ALA A 109 25.80 8.00 -13.16
CA ALA A 109 26.73 8.34 -12.08
C ALA A 109 27.81 7.27 -11.98
N ARG A 110 28.90 7.58 -11.27
CA ARG A 110 29.91 6.60 -10.90
C ARG A 110 29.81 6.34 -9.40
N ALA A 111 29.84 5.07 -9.01
CA ALA A 111 29.85 4.66 -7.61
C ALA A 111 30.92 3.61 -7.37
N HIS A 112 31.43 3.57 -6.13
CA HIS A 112 32.38 2.54 -5.72
C HIS A 112 31.73 1.16 -5.75
N LEU A 113 32.41 0.20 -6.36
CA LEU A 113 32.00 -1.20 -6.32
C LEU A 113 32.03 -1.67 -4.87
N CYS A 114 30.92 -2.27 -4.42
CA CYS A 114 30.81 -2.81 -3.07
C CYS A 114 31.59 -4.13 -3.00
N VAL A 115 32.78 -4.09 -2.39
CA VAL A 115 33.63 -5.28 -2.17
C VAL A 115 33.71 -5.57 -0.66
N PRO A 116 33.19 -6.71 -0.19
CA PRO A 116 33.22 -7.07 1.23
C PRO A 116 34.64 -6.98 1.83
N GLY A 117 34.76 -6.36 3.01
CA GLY A 117 36.04 -6.21 3.71
C GLY A 117 36.98 -5.13 3.14
N ARG A 118 36.59 -4.41 2.08
CA ARG A 118 37.39 -3.30 1.53
C ARG A 118 36.68 -1.95 1.73
N PRO A 119 37.39 -0.92 2.21
CA PRO A 119 36.87 0.44 2.23
C PRO A 119 36.51 0.93 0.82
N ALA A 120 35.37 1.62 0.67
CA ALA A 120 34.90 2.13 -0.62
C ALA A 120 35.98 2.92 -1.38
N ARG A 121 36.73 3.79 -0.69
CA ARG A 121 37.83 4.59 -1.31
C ARG A 121 38.94 3.76 -1.98
N LEU A 122 39.02 2.47 -1.69
CA LEU A 122 40.00 1.52 -2.25
C LEU A 122 39.40 0.57 -3.28
N THR A 123 38.15 0.78 -3.70
CA THR A 123 37.47 -0.05 -4.70
C THR A 123 37.25 0.71 -6.00
N ASP A 124 37.15 -0.05 -7.09
CA ASP A 124 36.95 0.51 -8.43
C ASP A 124 35.63 1.27 -8.54
N LEU A 125 35.61 2.29 -9.41
CA LEU A 125 34.40 3.03 -9.75
C LEU A 125 33.69 2.39 -10.94
N VAL A 126 32.43 2.04 -10.77
CA VAL A 126 31.57 1.48 -11.82
C VAL A 126 30.49 2.49 -12.25
N ASP A 127 30.12 2.45 -13.52
CA ASP A 127 29.01 3.23 -14.05
C ASP A 127 27.68 2.65 -13.58
N ILE A 128 26.81 3.51 -13.08
CA ILE A 128 25.49 3.17 -12.57
C ILE A 128 24.44 4.15 -13.08
N TRP A 129 23.19 3.70 -13.10
CA TRP A 129 22.05 4.59 -13.10
C TRP A 129 21.68 4.92 -11.66
N LYS A 130 21.90 6.17 -11.23
CA LYS A 130 21.45 6.63 -9.92
C LYS A 130 20.00 7.07 -10.05
N LEU A 131 19.09 6.27 -9.52
CA LEU A 131 17.66 6.59 -9.40
C LEU A 131 17.38 7.13 -8.00
N GLU A 132 16.87 8.35 -7.90
CA GLU A 132 16.55 9.01 -6.64
C GLU A 132 15.11 9.51 -6.66
N GLU A 133 14.38 9.25 -5.57
CA GLU A 133 13.13 9.94 -5.30
C GLU A 133 13.43 11.36 -4.82
N LYS A 134 12.65 12.33 -5.26
CA LYS A 134 12.79 13.74 -4.91
C LYS A 134 11.45 14.31 -4.48
N GLN A 135 11.52 15.31 -3.60
CA GLN A 135 10.40 16.11 -3.10
C GLN A 135 9.39 15.40 -2.21
N THR A 136 9.33 14.07 -2.18
CA THR A 136 8.34 13.33 -1.40
C THR A 136 8.45 13.63 0.11
N ASP A 137 9.65 13.52 0.68
CA ASP A 137 9.86 13.74 2.12
C ASP A 137 9.65 15.20 2.52
N VAL A 138 10.14 16.13 1.68
CA VAL A 138 9.94 17.58 1.88
C VAL A 138 8.46 17.94 1.83
N GLN A 139 7.71 17.39 0.87
CA GLN A 139 6.27 17.62 0.79
C GLN A 139 5.54 17.03 2.00
N LEU A 140 5.94 15.83 2.44
CA LEU A 140 5.35 15.20 3.63
C LEU A 140 5.54 16.06 4.87
N ALA A 141 6.77 16.48 5.15
CA ALA A 141 7.08 17.34 6.27
C ALA A 141 6.34 18.70 6.19
N ALA A 142 6.37 19.35 5.03
CA ALA A 142 5.71 20.64 4.84
C ALA A 142 4.19 20.56 5.03
N HIS A 143 3.53 19.54 4.46
CA HIS A 143 2.11 19.32 4.64
C HIS A 143 1.77 19.00 6.10
N ALA A 144 2.51 18.09 6.74
CA ALA A 144 2.22 17.72 8.13
C ALA A 144 2.35 18.91 9.08
N LEU A 145 3.39 19.72 8.90
CA LEU A 145 3.61 20.89 9.74
C LEU A 145 2.55 21.98 9.50
N SER A 146 2.22 22.25 8.23
CA SER A 146 1.14 23.18 7.87
C SER A 146 -0.20 22.74 8.46
N ASP A 147 -0.52 21.46 8.36
CA ASP A 147 -1.78 20.91 8.84
C ASP A 147 -1.91 20.97 10.36
N VAL A 148 -0.82 20.74 11.09
CA VAL A 148 -0.79 20.85 12.55
C VAL A 148 -0.91 22.32 12.99
N LEU A 149 -0.17 23.22 12.35
CA LEU A 149 -0.08 24.62 12.79
C LEU A 149 -1.24 25.49 12.31
N VAL A 150 -1.80 25.19 11.14
CA VAL A 150 -2.79 26.04 10.46
C VAL A 150 -4.16 25.37 10.40
N ASP A 151 -4.23 24.10 10.01
CA ASP A 151 -5.52 23.39 9.85
C ASP A 151 -6.08 22.83 11.17
N GLY A 152 -5.34 22.95 12.26
CA GLY A 152 -5.76 22.47 13.58
C GLY A 152 -5.82 20.94 13.69
N VAL A 153 -4.90 20.23 13.01
CA VAL A 153 -4.70 18.80 13.24
C VAL A 153 -4.10 18.60 14.64
N GLU A 154 -4.82 17.88 15.50
CA GLU A 154 -4.44 17.62 16.89
C GLU A 154 -3.73 16.28 17.06
N HIS A 155 -3.78 15.43 16.04
CA HIS A 155 -3.15 14.12 16.02
C HIS A 155 -2.62 13.80 14.61
N ALA A 156 -1.30 13.82 14.46
CA ALA A 156 -0.59 13.53 13.23
C ALA A 156 -0.07 12.09 13.26
N VAL A 157 -0.53 11.25 12.34
CA VAL A 157 -0.14 9.84 12.26
C VAL A 157 0.75 9.62 11.05
N PHE A 158 1.95 9.10 11.26
CA PHE A 158 2.95 8.88 10.21
C PHE A 158 3.11 7.39 9.94
N VAL A 159 2.93 6.99 8.67
CA VAL A 159 3.23 5.62 8.22
C VAL A 159 4.59 5.64 7.53
N THR A 160 5.65 5.44 8.31
CA THR A 160 7.04 5.46 7.84
C THR A 160 7.97 4.78 8.86
N ASN A 161 9.21 4.51 8.46
CA ASN A 161 10.32 4.13 9.32
C ASN A 161 11.60 4.90 8.93
N ASP A 162 11.44 6.06 8.28
CA ASP A 162 12.54 6.90 7.81
C ASP A 162 12.97 7.90 8.90
N THR A 163 14.22 7.77 9.34
CA THR A 163 14.83 8.65 10.36
C THR A 163 14.88 10.11 9.96
N ASP A 164 14.85 10.40 8.65
CA ASP A 164 14.92 11.77 8.16
C ASP A 164 13.72 12.62 8.61
N PHE A 165 12.64 11.98 9.11
CA PHE A 165 11.50 12.65 9.74
C PHE A 165 11.66 12.96 11.24
N ALA A 166 12.75 12.56 11.89
CA ALA A 166 12.96 12.89 13.32
C ALA A 166 12.91 14.41 13.61
N PRO A 167 13.52 15.29 12.78
CA PRO A 167 13.40 16.75 12.97
C PRO A 167 11.96 17.26 12.82
N LEU A 168 11.15 16.66 11.96
CA LEU A 168 9.72 17.01 11.83
C LEU A 168 8.97 16.70 13.14
N PHE A 169 9.25 15.56 13.78
CA PHE A 169 8.58 15.17 15.01
C PHE A 169 8.97 16.11 16.17
N GLU A 170 10.25 16.49 16.25
CA GLU A 170 10.73 17.49 17.20
C GLU A 170 10.03 18.83 17.00
N MET A 171 9.93 19.27 15.73
CA MET A 171 9.29 20.52 15.40
C MET A 171 7.82 20.53 15.83
N ILE A 172 7.03 19.51 15.45
CA ILE A 172 5.62 19.37 15.85
C ILE A 172 5.46 19.44 17.38
N LYS A 173 6.31 18.72 18.13
CA LYS A 173 6.28 18.72 19.61
C LYS A 173 6.65 20.06 20.22
N SER A 174 7.57 20.80 19.59
CA SER A 174 8.02 22.11 20.09
C SER A 174 7.07 23.25 19.75
N THR A 175 6.30 23.13 18.67
CA THR A 175 5.44 24.22 18.16
C THR A 175 3.95 23.99 18.39
N SER A 176 3.54 22.82 18.87
CA SER A 176 2.13 22.48 19.06
C SER A 176 1.93 21.47 20.19
N SER A 177 0.69 21.32 20.64
CA SER A 177 0.27 20.23 21.54
C SER A 177 -0.22 18.98 20.78
N ALA A 178 0.00 18.91 19.46
CA ALA A 178 -0.49 17.80 18.66
C ALA A 178 0.21 16.49 19.05
N ARG A 179 -0.56 15.41 19.07
CA ARG A 179 -0.04 14.05 19.32
C ARG A 179 0.57 13.48 18.06
N ILE A 180 1.63 12.70 18.21
CA ILE A 180 2.31 12.00 17.12
C ILE A 180 2.09 10.50 17.24
N GLY A 181 1.47 9.92 16.23
CA GLY A 181 1.38 8.47 16.05
C GLY A 181 2.38 7.98 15.03
N LEU A 182 3.08 6.88 15.33
CA LEU A 182 3.99 6.23 14.37
C LEU A 182 3.49 4.83 14.04
N ILE A 183 3.30 4.56 12.75
CA ILE A 183 3.02 3.22 12.22
C ILE A 183 4.21 2.81 11.35
N VAL A 184 4.95 1.79 11.80
CA VAL A 184 6.08 1.26 11.04
C VAL A 184 5.55 0.28 9.98
N PRO A 185 5.76 0.54 8.68
CA PRO A 185 5.33 -0.36 7.61
C PRO A 185 6.28 -1.56 7.52
N SER A 186 6.10 -2.52 8.43
CA SER A 186 6.87 -3.76 8.53
C SER A 186 5.95 -4.89 8.96
N SER A 187 6.23 -6.12 8.52
CA SER A 187 5.54 -7.32 9.00
C SER A 187 6.02 -7.78 10.38
N GLY A 188 6.90 -7.02 11.04
CA GLY A 188 7.49 -7.38 12.33
C GLY A 188 8.74 -8.25 12.23
N SER A 189 9.27 -8.46 11.02
CA SER A 189 10.55 -9.17 10.84
C SER A 189 11.73 -8.38 11.43
N GLU A 190 12.71 -9.06 12.01
CA GLU A 190 13.93 -8.45 12.58
C GLU A 190 14.70 -7.57 11.59
N ARG A 191 14.53 -7.82 10.28
CA ARG A 191 15.18 -7.07 9.19
C ARG A 191 14.80 -5.59 9.14
N ARG A 192 13.68 -5.20 9.75
CA ARG A 192 13.21 -3.80 9.77
C ARG A 192 12.65 -3.47 11.15
N ALA A 193 13.56 -3.45 12.13
CA ALA A 193 13.27 -3.01 13.49
C ALA A 193 12.73 -1.57 13.50
N VAL A 194 11.91 -1.27 14.50
CA VAL A 194 11.41 0.08 14.76
C VAL A 194 12.60 1.01 14.95
N ASN A 195 12.60 2.13 14.23
CA ASN A 195 13.62 3.13 14.44
C ASN A 195 13.43 3.82 15.81
N GLN A 196 14.43 3.71 16.68
CA GLN A 196 14.36 4.25 18.03
C GLN A 196 14.30 5.78 18.05
N GLU A 197 14.93 6.48 17.10
CA GLU A 197 14.89 7.94 17.06
C GLU A 197 13.48 8.47 16.79
N LEU A 198 12.72 7.81 15.91
CA LEU A 198 11.31 8.14 15.69
C LEU A 198 10.44 7.71 16.88
N ALA A 199 10.66 6.50 17.39
CA ALA A 199 9.82 5.91 18.43
C ALA A 199 9.80 6.73 19.71
N VAL A 200 10.96 7.20 20.19
CA VAL A 200 11.04 8.05 21.38
C VAL A 200 10.37 9.41 21.20
N ARG A 201 10.20 9.85 19.94
CA ARG A 201 9.54 11.10 19.57
C ARG A 201 8.06 10.91 19.25
N ALA A 202 7.53 9.70 19.18
CA ALA A 202 6.10 9.45 19.02
C ALA A 202 5.40 9.33 20.39
N ASP A 203 4.12 9.68 20.47
CA ASP A 203 3.27 9.43 21.66
C ASP A 203 2.80 7.97 21.73
N TRP A 204 2.71 7.31 20.59
CA TRP A 204 2.46 5.86 20.49
C TRP A 204 3.08 5.30 19.22
N VAL A 205 3.40 4.01 19.25
CA VAL A 205 4.02 3.30 18.12
C VAL A 205 3.28 2.00 17.84
N ARG A 206 2.89 1.80 16.57
CA ARG A 206 2.55 0.49 16.01
C ARG A 206 3.78 -0.03 15.28
N SER A 207 4.45 -1.02 15.86
CA SER A 207 5.72 -1.56 15.36
C SER A 207 5.60 -2.45 14.13
N SER A 208 4.40 -2.95 13.83
CA SER A 208 4.14 -3.80 12.66
C SER A 208 2.69 -3.75 12.20
N ILE A 209 2.49 -4.12 10.94
CA ILE A 209 1.18 -4.35 10.33
C ILE A 209 1.11 -5.84 10.02
N SER A 210 0.07 -6.51 10.53
CA SER A 210 -0.06 -7.95 10.36
C SER A 210 -0.52 -8.31 8.94
N GLU A 211 -0.30 -9.56 8.54
CA GLU A 211 -0.85 -10.08 7.29
C GLU A 211 -2.38 -10.03 7.26
N GLN A 212 -3.03 -10.21 8.41
CA GLN A 212 -4.48 -10.10 8.55
C GLN A 212 -4.96 -8.66 8.28
N ASP A 213 -4.24 -7.65 8.78
CA ASP A 213 -4.52 -6.24 8.50
C ASP A 213 -4.42 -5.97 6.98
N LEU A 214 -3.38 -6.49 6.33
CA LEU A 214 -3.16 -6.34 4.88
C LEU A 214 -4.24 -7.02 4.03
N LEU A 215 -4.65 -8.22 4.43
CA LEU A 215 -5.66 -9.00 3.74
C LEU A 215 -7.05 -8.34 3.86
N ALA A 216 -7.40 -7.89 5.06
CA ALA A 216 -8.66 -7.20 5.32
C ALA A 216 -8.76 -5.84 4.60
N ALA A 217 -7.62 -5.17 4.41
CA ALA A 217 -7.57 -3.85 3.80
C ALA A 217 -7.38 -3.86 2.28
N GLN A 218 -7.57 -4.97 1.56
CA GLN A 218 -7.53 -4.94 0.10
C GLN A 218 -8.70 -4.13 -0.47
N LEU A 219 -8.45 -3.35 -1.53
CA LEU A 219 -9.51 -2.78 -2.35
C LEU A 219 -10.33 -3.92 -3.01
N PRO A 220 -11.60 -3.67 -3.36
CA PRO A 220 -12.33 -4.56 -4.25
C PRO A 220 -11.53 -4.83 -5.53
N TRP A 221 -11.62 -6.05 -6.07
CA TRP A 221 -10.88 -6.43 -7.28
C TRP A 221 -11.24 -5.57 -8.51
N SER A 222 -12.40 -4.89 -8.48
CA SER A 222 -12.85 -3.93 -9.47
C SER A 222 -13.39 -2.69 -8.78
N VAL A 223 -12.90 -1.51 -9.18
CA VAL A 223 -13.33 -0.21 -8.67
C VAL A 223 -13.92 0.60 -9.82
N ARG A 224 -15.19 1.03 -9.67
CA ARG A 224 -15.86 1.89 -10.65
C ARG A 224 -15.25 3.29 -10.61
N LEU A 225 -14.87 3.81 -11.78
CA LEU A 225 -14.32 5.14 -11.96
C LEU A 225 -15.42 6.16 -12.27
N PRO A 226 -15.19 7.46 -12.03
CA PRO A 226 -16.19 8.51 -12.30
C PRO A 226 -16.69 8.54 -13.75
N ALA A 227 -15.83 8.22 -14.71
CA ALA A 227 -16.16 8.18 -16.14
C ALA A 227 -17.03 6.97 -16.55
N GLY A 228 -17.33 6.04 -15.64
CA GLY A 228 -18.12 4.84 -15.91
C GLY A 228 -17.30 3.57 -16.18
N ASP A 229 -16.01 3.70 -16.49
CA ASP A 229 -15.06 2.59 -16.61
C ASP A 229 -14.70 1.97 -15.25
N TYR A 230 -13.88 0.91 -15.26
CA TYR A 230 -13.41 0.23 -14.06
C TYR A 230 -11.88 0.13 -14.03
N ALA A 231 -11.29 0.34 -12.85
CA ALA A 231 -9.93 -0.08 -12.55
C ALA A 231 -9.96 -1.48 -11.94
N ILE A 232 -9.22 -2.41 -12.54
CA ILE A 232 -9.18 -3.82 -12.15
C ILE A 232 -7.86 -4.11 -11.45
N LYS A 233 -7.89 -4.93 -10.39
CA LYS A 233 -6.69 -5.42 -9.72
C LYS A 233 -5.76 -6.08 -10.75
N PRO A 234 -4.51 -5.62 -10.89
CA PRO A 234 -3.59 -6.20 -11.87
C PRO A 234 -3.37 -7.69 -11.66
N LEU A 235 -3.35 -8.45 -12.76
CA LEU A 235 -3.07 -9.89 -12.74
C LEU A 235 -1.74 -10.20 -12.03
N SER A 236 -0.70 -9.40 -12.31
CA SER A 236 0.63 -9.52 -11.72
C SER A 236 0.69 -9.23 -10.21
N TRP A 237 -0.42 -8.78 -9.60
CA TRP A 237 -0.54 -8.49 -8.17
C TRP A 237 -1.30 -9.58 -7.40
N TYR A 238 -1.72 -10.66 -8.07
CA TYR A 238 -2.21 -11.87 -7.40
C TYR A 238 -1.04 -12.75 -6.91
N PRO A 239 -1.26 -13.65 -5.93
CA PRO A 239 -0.19 -14.49 -5.36
C PRO A 239 0.50 -15.41 -6.38
N ARG A 240 -0.28 -16.00 -7.31
CA ARG A 240 0.19 -16.92 -8.35
C ARG A 240 -0.30 -16.47 -9.74
N PRO A 241 0.27 -15.39 -10.29
CA PRO A 241 -0.13 -14.89 -11.61
C PRO A 241 0.14 -15.93 -12.72
N ASP A 242 1.14 -16.79 -12.52
CA ASP A 242 1.48 -17.92 -13.37
C ASP A 242 0.35 -18.96 -13.47
N LEU A 243 -0.35 -19.23 -12.36
CA LEU A 243 -1.51 -20.13 -12.33
C LEU A 243 -2.80 -19.44 -12.78
N LEU A 244 -2.97 -18.16 -12.41
CA LEU A 244 -4.19 -17.41 -12.73
C LEU A 244 -4.29 -17.04 -14.22
N SER A 245 -3.16 -16.78 -14.88
CA SER A 245 -3.15 -16.33 -16.28
C SER A 245 -3.80 -17.35 -17.24
N PRO A 246 -3.43 -18.64 -17.23
CA PRO A 246 -4.11 -19.66 -18.06
C PRO A 246 -5.60 -19.80 -17.74
N ILE A 247 -5.97 -19.79 -16.46
CA ILE A 247 -7.37 -19.88 -16.04
C ILE A 247 -8.17 -18.68 -16.54
N LEU A 248 -7.62 -17.47 -16.45
CA LEU A 248 -8.28 -16.26 -16.95
C LEU A 248 -8.46 -16.30 -18.48
N ALA A 249 -7.48 -16.82 -19.21
CA ALA A 249 -7.56 -16.99 -20.66
C ALA A 249 -8.70 -17.96 -21.04
N GLU A 250 -8.79 -19.10 -20.35
CA GLU A 250 -9.85 -20.07 -20.56
C GLU A 250 -11.22 -19.51 -20.12
N ALA A 251 -11.26 -18.76 -19.02
CA ALA A 251 -12.48 -18.13 -18.52
C ALA A 251 -12.99 -17.11 -19.52
N LYS A 252 -12.10 -16.33 -20.14
CA LYS A 252 -12.44 -15.40 -21.20
C LYS A 252 -13.01 -16.12 -22.42
N ARG A 253 -12.43 -17.27 -22.82
CA ARG A 253 -12.95 -18.09 -23.93
C ARG A 253 -14.38 -18.55 -23.62
N VAL A 254 -14.59 -19.14 -22.45
CA VAL A 254 -15.88 -19.71 -22.02
C VAL A 254 -16.94 -18.63 -21.76
N LYS A 255 -16.57 -17.52 -21.09
CA LYS A 255 -17.47 -16.40 -20.73
C LYS A 255 -17.56 -15.32 -21.81
N ARG A 256 -16.93 -15.54 -22.97
CA ARG A 256 -16.90 -14.68 -24.18
C ARG A 256 -16.17 -13.34 -24.05
N ASN A 257 -16.03 -12.78 -22.84
CA ASN A 257 -15.31 -11.53 -22.62
C ASN A 257 -14.58 -11.51 -21.27
N LEU A 258 -13.62 -10.59 -21.16
CA LEU A 258 -12.73 -10.50 -20.00
C LEU A 258 -13.46 -10.03 -18.73
N SER A 259 -14.42 -9.11 -18.84
CA SER A 259 -15.17 -8.60 -17.69
C SER A 259 -16.03 -9.69 -17.05
N SER A 260 -16.72 -10.50 -17.87
CA SER A 260 -17.50 -11.66 -17.41
C SER A 260 -16.60 -12.75 -16.81
N ALA A 261 -15.40 -12.96 -17.37
CA ALA A 261 -14.42 -13.89 -16.82
C ALA A 261 -13.95 -13.46 -15.42
N TRP A 262 -13.59 -12.18 -15.26
CA TRP A 262 -13.19 -11.65 -13.96
C TRP A 262 -14.30 -11.69 -12.92
N ARG A 263 -15.54 -11.38 -13.33
CA ARG A 263 -16.71 -11.48 -12.46
C ARG A 263 -16.90 -12.92 -11.97
N TRP A 264 -16.88 -13.90 -12.89
CA TRP A 264 -16.97 -15.31 -12.54
C TRP A 264 -15.87 -15.76 -11.58
N LEU A 265 -14.63 -15.30 -11.78
CA LEU A 265 -13.51 -15.64 -10.90
C LEU A 265 -13.74 -15.20 -9.45
N HIS A 266 -14.45 -14.09 -9.23
CA HIS A 266 -14.66 -13.50 -7.90
C HIS A 266 -16.04 -13.77 -7.30
N GLU A 267 -16.91 -14.50 -8.01
CA GLU A 267 -18.24 -14.87 -7.52
C GLU A 267 -18.22 -16.27 -6.88
N PRO A 268 -18.80 -16.45 -5.67
CA PRO A 268 -19.02 -17.75 -5.07
C PRO A 268 -19.72 -18.73 -6.01
N SER A 269 -19.23 -19.98 -6.06
CA SER A 269 -19.81 -21.03 -6.88
C SER A 269 -20.24 -22.22 -6.03
N PRO A 270 -21.46 -22.74 -6.20
CA PRO A 270 -21.88 -24.00 -5.58
C PRO A 270 -20.98 -25.19 -5.97
N TYR A 271 -20.30 -25.12 -7.12
CA TYR A 271 -19.36 -26.16 -7.57
C TYR A 271 -18.04 -26.17 -6.79
N PHE A 272 -17.74 -25.10 -6.05
CA PHE A 272 -16.50 -24.94 -5.29
C PHE A 272 -16.81 -24.69 -3.81
N ASP A 273 -17.83 -25.36 -3.27
CA ASP A 273 -18.24 -25.25 -1.86
C ASP A 273 -18.50 -23.79 -1.41
N GLN A 274 -19.16 -23.01 -2.28
CA GLN A 274 -19.42 -21.57 -2.09
C GLN A 274 -18.16 -20.70 -2.05
N GLN A 275 -17.00 -21.22 -2.46
CA GLN A 275 -15.81 -20.43 -2.66
C GLN A 275 -15.81 -19.80 -4.06
N ALA A 276 -15.19 -18.63 -4.17
CA ALA A 276 -14.93 -18.03 -5.46
C ALA A 276 -13.78 -18.76 -6.17
N PRO A 277 -13.84 -18.99 -7.50
CA PRO A 277 -12.78 -19.68 -8.24
C PRO A 277 -11.37 -19.10 -8.02
N ILE A 278 -11.27 -17.78 -7.84
CA ILE A 278 -10.00 -17.08 -7.59
C ILE A 278 -9.28 -17.59 -6.33
N ALA A 279 -10.01 -18.10 -5.33
CA ALA A 279 -9.42 -18.63 -4.09
C ALA A 279 -8.69 -19.97 -4.33
N LEU A 280 -9.06 -20.70 -5.39
CA LEU A 280 -8.43 -21.95 -5.79
C LEU A 280 -7.16 -21.72 -6.61
N CYS A 281 -6.87 -20.49 -7.04
CA CYS A 281 -5.66 -20.16 -7.80
C CYS A 281 -4.40 -20.00 -6.94
N ASN A 282 -4.40 -20.49 -5.70
CA ASN A 282 -3.27 -20.35 -4.77
C ASN A 282 -2.34 -21.57 -4.74
N SER A 283 -2.79 -22.74 -5.19
CA SER A 283 -2.01 -23.99 -5.22
C SER A 283 -2.24 -24.77 -6.51
N GLU A 284 -1.29 -25.59 -6.93
CA GLU A 284 -1.43 -26.42 -8.15
C GLU A 284 -2.56 -27.44 -8.01
N THR A 285 -2.70 -28.04 -6.83
CA THR A 285 -3.76 -29.01 -6.52
C THR A 285 -5.15 -28.41 -6.67
N ASP A 286 -5.35 -27.16 -6.22
CA ASP A 286 -6.65 -26.50 -6.28
C ASP A 286 -6.99 -26.01 -7.71
N VAL A 287 -5.97 -25.62 -8.48
CA VAL A 287 -6.14 -25.21 -9.88
C VAL A 287 -6.62 -26.36 -10.77
N GLN A 288 -6.24 -27.60 -10.46
CA GLN A 288 -6.73 -28.77 -11.21
C GLN A 288 -8.26 -28.88 -11.19
N LYS A 289 -8.90 -28.57 -10.05
CA LYS A 289 -10.38 -28.55 -9.93
C LYS A 289 -11.01 -27.50 -10.85
N LEU A 290 -10.35 -26.36 -11.04
CA LEU A 290 -10.80 -25.32 -11.97
C LEU A 290 -10.72 -25.80 -13.42
N HIS A 291 -9.61 -26.43 -13.81
CA HIS A 291 -9.44 -26.98 -15.17
C HIS A 291 -10.51 -28.03 -15.50
N GLU A 292 -10.81 -28.94 -14.57
CA GLU A 292 -11.85 -29.95 -14.73
C GLU A 292 -13.24 -29.33 -14.91
N TYR A 293 -13.57 -28.34 -14.08
CA TYR A 293 -14.82 -27.59 -14.20
C TYR A 293 -14.96 -26.91 -15.56
N MET A 294 -13.92 -26.21 -16.01
CA MET A 294 -13.96 -25.48 -17.29
C MET A 294 -14.05 -26.44 -18.48
N SER A 295 -13.34 -27.56 -18.43
CA SER A 295 -13.41 -28.60 -19.46
C SER A 295 -14.80 -29.26 -19.52
N LYS A 296 -15.44 -29.48 -18.36
CA LYS A 296 -16.83 -29.95 -18.29
C LYS A 296 -17.79 -28.92 -18.89
N TYR A 297 -17.68 -27.66 -18.47
CA TYR A 297 -18.54 -26.58 -18.96
C TYR A 297 -18.41 -26.40 -20.47
N ALA A 298 -17.19 -26.41 -21.02
CA ALA A 298 -16.98 -26.32 -22.46
C ALA A 298 -17.68 -27.45 -23.23
N ARG A 299 -17.61 -28.69 -22.71
CA ARG A 299 -18.33 -29.85 -23.28
C ARG A 299 -19.85 -29.68 -23.21
N ASP A 300 -20.37 -29.31 -22.04
CA ASP A 300 -21.82 -29.19 -21.81
C ASP A 300 -22.47 -28.10 -22.69
N PHE A 301 -21.72 -27.05 -23.04
CA PHE A 301 -22.21 -25.92 -23.82
C PHE A 301 -21.66 -25.83 -25.26
N LYS A 302 -20.94 -26.87 -25.74
CA LYS A 302 -20.35 -26.95 -27.10
C LYS A 302 -19.48 -25.75 -27.47
N LEU A 303 -18.62 -25.31 -26.56
CA LEU A 303 -17.74 -24.14 -26.69
C LEU A 303 -16.30 -24.50 -27.05
#